data_AF-A0A933JMV8-F1
#
_entry.id   AF-A0A933JMV8-F1
#
_cell.length_a   1.000
_cell.length_b   1.000
_cell.length_c   1.000
_cell.angle_alpha   90.00
_cell.angle_beta   90.00
_cell.angle_gamma   90.00
#
_symmetry.space_group_name_H-M   'P 1'
#
loop_
_entity.id
_entity.type
_entity.pdbx_description
1 polymer ?
#
loop_
_entity_poly.entity_id
_entity_poly.type
_entity_poly.pdbx_seq_one_letter_code
_entity_poly.pdbx_strand_id
1 'polypeptide(L)'
;MNYLRSIDFDSQVPKIMARSNIRAYFCRARNVYGDRVSDLACELNARSGGAVIRRLERIYAAILIDEFQDLAGYDLDFVELLFQSNIATIVVGDPRQQTFETTRSSKNKQFQGAGLHKWFAKIRKKVEIEVEELTTSYRCRQEICDFGDRLFPNYSPTRSANNASTEHDGIFWLQLQDVPRYLDEFHPKPLRWSETSKDAPASSENFGAVKGATFDRVLIFPTALMLDYLGTSDHSKLKPGTLSKLYVAATRARQSVAFAVAKKNFRTALARRWPSME
;
A
#
# COMPACT_ATOMS: atom_id res chain seq x y z
N MET A 1 23.58 -17.06 -26.10
CA MET A 1 22.18 -17.53 -26.01
C MET A 1 21.57 -16.97 -24.73
N ASN A 2 20.48 -16.21 -24.83
CA ASN A 2 19.73 -15.74 -23.66
C ASN A 2 19.01 -16.95 -23.02
N TYR A 3 19.50 -17.39 -21.87
CA TYR A 3 18.93 -18.52 -21.13
C TYR A 3 17.58 -18.16 -20.47
N LEU A 4 17.40 -16.90 -20.10
CA LEU A 4 16.18 -16.38 -19.48
C LEU A 4 15.07 -16.17 -20.53
N ARG A 5 13.88 -16.72 -20.26
CA ARG A 5 12.69 -16.59 -21.14
C ARG A 5 11.72 -15.50 -20.65
N SER A 6 11.25 -15.60 -19.41
CA SER A 6 10.33 -14.63 -18.78
C SER A 6 10.44 -14.68 -17.25
N ILE A 7 9.59 -13.91 -16.56
CA ILE A 7 9.37 -14.00 -15.11
C ILE A 7 8.07 -14.79 -14.88
N ASP A 8 8.05 -15.64 -13.87
CA ASP A 8 6.89 -16.42 -13.39
C ASP A 8 6.52 -15.93 -11.99
N PHE A 9 5.37 -15.26 -11.87
CA PHE A 9 4.87 -14.70 -10.61
C PHE A 9 3.98 -15.66 -9.82
N ASP A 10 3.61 -16.81 -10.40
CA ASP A 10 2.65 -17.75 -9.80
C ASP A 10 3.37 -18.88 -9.05
N SER A 11 4.50 -19.34 -9.59
CA SER A 11 5.27 -20.44 -9.01
C SER A 11 5.99 -20.01 -7.73
N GLN A 12 5.95 -20.87 -6.70
CA GLN A 12 6.71 -20.66 -5.47
C GLN A 12 8.07 -21.35 -5.53
N VAL A 13 9.10 -20.71 -4.97
CA VAL A 13 10.44 -21.30 -4.88
C VAL A 13 10.44 -22.50 -3.93
N PRO A 14 10.97 -23.67 -4.36
CA PRO A 14 11.10 -24.83 -3.48
C PRO A 14 12.00 -24.53 -2.27
N LYS A 15 11.59 -24.98 -1.08
CA LYS A 15 12.31 -24.73 0.20
C LYS A 15 13.75 -25.27 0.26
N ILE A 16 14.12 -26.20 -0.63
CA ILE A 16 15.34 -27.03 -0.52
C ILE A 16 16.47 -26.53 -1.46
N MET A 17 16.21 -25.56 -2.35
CA MET A 17 17.22 -25.12 -3.32
C MET A 17 18.19 -24.09 -2.73
N ALA A 18 19.48 -24.47 -2.65
CA ALA A 18 20.56 -23.59 -2.28
C ALA A 18 20.81 -22.52 -3.34
N ARG A 19 20.97 -21.26 -2.91
CA ARG A 19 21.14 -20.07 -3.78
C ARG A 19 22.49 -20.04 -4.52
N SER A 20 23.45 -20.87 -4.12
CA SER A 20 24.74 -21.03 -4.80
C SER A 20 24.62 -21.60 -6.22
N ASN A 21 23.48 -22.25 -6.54
CA ASN A 21 23.21 -22.80 -7.85
C ASN A 21 22.31 -21.84 -8.65
N ILE A 22 22.78 -21.39 -9.83
CA ILE A 22 22.01 -20.51 -10.72
C ILE A 22 20.65 -21.12 -11.12
N ARG A 23 20.52 -22.46 -11.14
CA ARG A 23 19.25 -23.15 -11.39
C ARG A 23 18.19 -22.88 -10.32
N ALA A 24 18.58 -22.46 -9.11
CA ALA A 24 17.64 -22.12 -8.04
C ALA A 24 16.82 -20.85 -8.32
N TYR A 25 17.24 -20.05 -9.31
CA TYR A 25 16.50 -18.85 -9.74
C TYR A 25 15.43 -19.16 -10.80
N PHE A 26 15.48 -20.34 -11.44
CA PHE A 26 14.63 -20.67 -12.57
C PHE A 26 13.59 -21.74 -12.21
N CYS A 27 12.34 -21.52 -12.65
CA CYS A 27 11.29 -22.52 -12.65
C CYS A 27 11.23 -23.24 -14.01
N ARG A 28 10.11 -23.90 -14.32
CA ARG A 28 9.91 -24.59 -15.60
C ARG A 28 10.08 -23.63 -16.78
N ALA A 29 10.47 -24.17 -17.94
CA ALA A 29 10.61 -23.43 -19.20
C ALA A 29 11.64 -22.27 -19.21
N ARG A 30 12.57 -22.22 -18.24
CA ARG A 30 13.60 -21.17 -18.08
C ARG A 30 13.02 -19.79 -17.71
N ASN A 31 11.88 -19.79 -17.04
CA ASN A 31 11.35 -18.58 -16.43
C ASN A 31 12.01 -18.39 -15.05
N VAL A 32 12.15 -17.13 -14.60
CA VAL A 32 12.69 -16.80 -13.27
C VAL A 32 11.53 -16.69 -12.29
N TYR A 33 11.68 -17.25 -11.09
CA TYR A 33 10.68 -17.04 -10.03
C TYR A 33 10.59 -15.55 -9.67
N GLY A 34 9.38 -15.00 -9.60
CA GLY A 34 9.14 -13.58 -9.33
C GLY A 34 9.84 -13.08 -8.05
N ASP A 35 9.82 -13.89 -6.99
CA ASP A 35 10.46 -13.59 -5.70
C ASP A 35 12.01 -13.64 -5.73
N ARG A 36 12.60 -14.04 -6.87
CA ARG A 36 14.05 -14.16 -7.09
C ARG A 36 14.60 -13.21 -8.15
N VAL A 37 13.76 -12.40 -8.79
CA VAL A 37 14.20 -11.54 -9.90
C VAL A 37 15.27 -10.54 -9.44
N SER A 38 15.01 -9.81 -8.35
CA SER A 38 15.95 -8.81 -7.83
C SER A 38 17.21 -9.46 -7.23
N ASP A 39 17.07 -10.63 -6.60
CA ASP A 39 18.20 -11.45 -6.12
C ASP A 39 19.12 -11.82 -7.30
N LEU A 40 18.54 -12.34 -8.39
CA LEU A 40 19.27 -12.68 -9.61
C LEU A 40 19.94 -11.45 -10.23
N ALA A 41 19.25 -10.32 -10.29
CA ALA A 41 19.79 -9.08 -10.84
C ALA A 41 21.01 -8.60 -10.05
N CYS A 42 20.95 -8.63 -8.72
CA CYS A 42 22.07 -8.32 -7.83
C CYS A 42 23.25 -9.28 -8.04
N GLU A 43 22.98 -10.59 -8.09
CA GLU A 43 24.01 -11.62 -8.29
C GLU A 43 24.70 -11.49 -9.66
N LEU A 44 23.94 -11.27 -10.74
CA LEU A 44 24.47 -11.04 -12.07
C LEU A 44 25.30 -9.76 -12.14
N ASN A 45 24.85 -8.69 -11.48
CA ASN A 45 25.61 -7.45 -11.40
C ASN A 45 26.95 -7.67 -10.68
N ALA A 46 26.94 -8.37 -9.54
CA ALA A 46 28.15 -8.68 -8.78
C ALA A 46 29.14 -9.54 -9.60
N ARG A 47 28.68 -10.66 -10.18
CA ARG A 47 29.53 -11.58 -10.98
C ARG A 47 30.09 -10.95 -12.25
N SER A 48 29.35 -10.01 -12.85
CA SER A 48 29.80 -9.30 -14.05
C SER A 48 30.63 -8.05 -13.74
N GLY A 49 30.97 -7.82 -12.47
CA GLY A 49 31.72 -6.65 -12.04
C GLY A 49 31.01 -5.34 -12.36
N GLY A 50 29.68 -5.28 -12.21
CA GLY A 50 28.86 -4.07 -12.40
C GLY A 50 28.27 -3.89 -13.80
N ALA A 51 28.35 -4.89 -14.69
CA ALA A 51 27.95 -4.72 -16.09
C ALA A 51 26.45 -4.49 -16.29
N VAL A 52 25.61 -4.94 -15.34
CA VAL A 52 24.16 -4.72 -15.38
C VAL A 52 23.84 -3.25 -15.17
N ILE A 53 24.38 -2.63 -14.10
CA ILE A 53 24.17 -1.21 -13.81
C ILE A 53 24.79 -0.33 -14.91
N ARG A 54 26.02 -0.62 -15.35
CA ARG A 54 26.64 0.12 -16.48
C ARG A 54 25.87 0.03 -17.79
N ARG A 55 25.12 -1.06 -17.99
CA ARG A 55 24.22 -1.15 -19.13
C ARG A 55 23.02 -0.23 -18.97
N LEU A 56 22.41 -0.18 -17.78
CA LEU A 56 21.30 0.74 -17.50
C LEU A 56 21.74 2.20 -17.62
N GLU A 57 22.92 2.56 -17.11
CA GLU A 57 23.50 3.91 -17.23
C GLU A 57 23.64 4.39 -18.69
N ARG A 58 23.92 3.48 -19.62
CA ARG A 58 24.04 3.81 -21.05
C ARG A 58 22.70 3.96 -21.76
N ILE A 59 21.61 3.50 -21.15
CA ILE A 59 20.29 3.44 -21.79
C ILE A 59 19.36 4.51 -21.18
N TYR A 60 19.38 4.67 -19.85
CA TYR A 60 18.43 5.48 -19.12
C TYR A 60 19.13 6.63 -18.42
N ALA A 61 18.68 7.85 -18.73
CA ALA A 61 19.07 9.03 -17.98
C ALA A 61 18.41 9.08 -16.58
N ALA A 62 17.19 8.54 -16.48
CA ALA A 62 16.43 8.50 -15.24
C ALA A 62 15.63 7.21 -15.08
N ILE A 63 15.42 6.79 -13.83
CA ILE A 63 14.53 5.69 -13.44
C ILE A 63 13.57 6.21 -12.36
N LEU A 64 12.27 6.02 -12.59
CA LEU A 64 11.21 6.38 -11.66
C LEU A 64 10.62 5.10 -11.06
N ILE A 65 10.56 5.03 -9.73
CA ILE A 65 10.00 3.88 -9.00
C ILE A 65 8.82 4.37 -8.17
N ASP A 66 7.62 3.91 -8.51
CA ASP A 66 6.40 4.17 -7.74
C ASP A 66 6.15 3.07 -6.71
N GLU A 67 5.30 3.33 -5.73
CA GLU A 67 4.91 2.41 -4.65
C GLU A 67 6.11 1.81 -3.89
N PHE A 68 7.15 2.63 -3.67
CA PHE A 68 8.41 2.20 -3.07
C PHE A 68 8.27 1.48 -1.71
N GLN A 69 7.22 1.78 -0.94
CA GLN A 69 6.94 1.14 0.34
C GLN A 69 6.61 -0.37 0.23
N ASP A 70 6.19 -0.84 -0.95
CA ASP A 70 5.88 -2.25 -1.17
C ASP A 70 7.15 -3.08 -1.47
N LEU A 71 8.27 -2.43 -1.81
CA LEU A 71 9.55 -3.10 -2.06
C LEU A 71 10.11 -3.76 -0.81
N ALA A 72 10.66 -4.96 -0.98
CA ALA A 72 11.19 -5.77 0.11
C ALA A 72 12.40 -6.60 -0.31
N GLY A 73 13.14 -7.11 0.67
CA GLY A 73 14.22 -8.06 0.41
C GLY A 73 15.30 -7.52 -0.52
N TYR A 74 15.53 -8.23 -1.63
CA TYR A 74 16.55 -7.89 -2.62
C TYR A 74 16.17 -6.72 -3.51
N ASP A 75 14.90 -6.30 -3.54
CA ASP A 75 14.50 -5.10 -4.27
C ASP A 75 15.23 -3.88 -3.71
N LEU A 76 15.30 -3.78 -2.38
CA LEU A 76 16.04 -2.73 -1.68
C LEU A 76 17.54 -2.80 -1.97
N ASP A 77 18.12 -3.99 -2.12
CA ASP A 77 19.54 -4.14 -2.49
C ASP A 77 19.77 -3.68 -3.95
N PHE A 78 18.82 -3.94 -4.86
CA PHE A 78 18.93 -3.50 -6.25
C PHE A 78 18.73 -1.99 -6.38
N VAL A 79 17.76 -1.40 -5.67
CA VAL A 79 17.58 0.07 -5.63
C VAL A 79 18.81 0.75 -5.02
N GLU A 80 19.46 0.16 -4.02
CA GLU A 80 20.73 0.65 -3.50
C GLU A 80 21.82 0.71 -4.60
N LEU A 81 21.87 -0.26 -5.52
CA LEU A 81 22.78 -0.21 -6.68
C LEU A 81 22.41 0.91 -7.65
N LEU A 82 21.12 1.17 -7.88
CA LEU A 82 20.66 2.27 -8.73
C LEU A 82 21.03 3.63 -8.14
N PHE A 83 20.80 3.81 -6.84
CA PHE A 83 21.17 5.05 -6.14
C PHE A 83 22.68 5.32 -6.14
N GLN A 84 23.53 4.27 -6.19
CA GLN A 84 24.99 4.41 -6.27
C GLN A 84 25.50 4.56 -7.72
N SER A 85 24.61 4.54 -8.71
CA SER A 85 24.95 4.71 -10.12
C SER A 85 24.85 6.17 -10.56
N ASN A 86 25.22 6.45 -11.82
CA ASN A 86 25.04 7.77 -12.43
C ASN A 86 23.61 8.02 -12.96
N ILE A 87 22.66 7.11 -12.71
CA ILE A 87 21.26 7.24 -13.16
C ILE A 87 20.49 8.10 -12.17
N ALA A 88 19.81 9.14 -12.66
CA ALA A 88 18.88 9.91 -11.83
C ALA A 88 17.74 9.00 -11.37
N THR A 89 17.76 8.58 -10.11
CA THR A 89 16.80 7.64 -9.55
C THR A 89 15.84 8.37 -8.62
N ILE A 90 14.56 8.39 -8.97
CA ILE A 90 13.50 9.02 -8.17
C ILE A 90 12.57 7.93 -7.68
N VAL A 91 12.32 7.92 -6.37
CA VAL A 91 11.40 6.98 -5.73
C VAL A 91 10.23 7.74 -5.12
N VAL A 92 9.02 7.23 -5.32
CA VAL A 92 7.78 7.76 -4.78
C VAL A 92 7.08 6.65 -4.01
N GLY A 93 6.49 6.99 -2.86
CA GLY A 93 5.75 6.03 -2.06
C GLY A 93 5.09 6.68 -0.85
N ASP A 94 4.16 5.95 -0.25
CA ASP A 94 3.50 6.35 0.99
C ASP A 94 3.61 5.22 2.02
N PRO A 95 4.43 5.38 3.09
CA PRO A 95 4.59 4.34 4.12
C PRO A 95 3.28 4.02 4.86
N ARG A 96 2.26 4.89 4.79
CA ARG A 96 0.92 4.63 5.33
C ARG A 96 0.12 3.64 4.46
N GLN A 97 0.54 3.39 3.21
CA GLN A 97 -0.16 2.54 2.23
C GLN A 97 0.52 1.19 1.99
N GLN A 98 1.37 0.72 2.91
CA GLN A 98 1.97 -0.60 2.78
C GLN A 98 0.93 -1.70 3.04
N THR A 99 0.38 -2.29 1.98
CA THR A 99 -0.62 -3.37 2.06
C THR A 99 -0.14 -4.69 1.49
N PHE A 100 0.94 -4.67 0.70
CA PHE A 100 1.56 -5.82 0.08
C PHE A 100 3.08 -5.82 0.32
N GLU A 101 3.70 -6.98 0.09
CA GLU A 101 5.15 -7.13 -0.01
C GLU A 101 5.46 -7.81 -1.34
N THR A 102 6.41 -7.28 -2.10
CA THR A 102 6.86 -7.85 -3.39
C THR A 102 7.49 -9.24 -3.25
N THR A 103 8.04 -9.57 -2.08
CA THR A 103 8.70 -10.86 -1.82
C THR A 103 8.46 -11.34 -0.39
N ARG A 104 8.40 -12.67 -0.22
CA ARG A 104 8.32 -13.33 1.10
C ARG A 104 9.69 -13.59 1.74
N SER A 105 10.77 -13.11 1.11
CA SER A 105 12.14 -13.32 1.57
C SER A 105 12.37 -12.79 2.99
N SER A 106 13.24 -13.47 3.76
CA SER A 106 13.68 -12.99 5.07
C SER A 106 14.76 -11.92 5.04
N LYS A 107 15.35 -11.67 3.86
CA LYS A 107 16.37 -10.63 3.67
C LYS A 107 15.76 -9.26 3.95
N ASN A 108 16.51 -8.38 4.62
CA ASN A 108 16.13 -6.98 4.85
C ASN A 108 14.77 -6.77 5.56
N LYS A 109 14.25 -7.77 6.29
CA LYS A 109 12.97 -7.68 7.00
C LYS A 109 12.89 -6.48 7.96
N GLN A 110 14.01 -6.08 8.56
CA GLN A 110 14.08 -4.92 9.45
C GLN A 110 13.83 -3.57 8.75
N PHE A 111 13.86 -3.54 7.42
CA PHE A 111 13.66 -2.36 6.58
C PHE A 111 12.25 -2.29 5.97
N GLN A 112 11.38 -3.25 6.28
CA GLN A 112 10.01 -3.26 5.76
C GLN A 112 9.10 -2.35 6.58
N GLY A 113 8.15 -1.70 5.90
CA GLY A 113 7.09 -0.92 6.51
C GLY A 113 7.59 0.20 7.39
N ALA A 114 7.19 0.19 8.66
CA ALA A 114 7.68 1.13 9.64
C ALA A 114 9.22 1.12 9.75
N GLY A 115 9.93 0.09 9.30
CA GLY A 115 11.39 0.03 9.25
C GLY A 115 12.05 0.75 8.07
N LEU A 116 11.28 1.21 7.08
CA LEU A 116 11.82 1.80 5.83
C LEU A 116 12.66 3.06 6.08
N HIS A 117 12.30 3.85 7.10
CA HIS A 117 13.12 5.01 7.53
C HIS A 117 14.56 4.61 7.89
N LYS A 118 14.77 3.40 8.45
CA LYS A 118 16.10 2.89 8.78
C LYS A 118 16.90 2.57 7.52
N TRP A 119 16.23 2.14 6.45
CA TRP A 119 16.88 1.91 5.17
C TRP A 119 17.32 3.24 4.55
N PHE A 120 16.46 4.26 4.52
CA PHE A 120 16.87 5.59 4.08
C PHE A 120 18.03 6.15 4.90
N ALA A 121 18.01 5.99 6.23
CA ALA A 121 19.12 6.39 7.08
C ALA A 121 20.44 5.62 6.79
N LYS A 122 20.35 4.36 6.35
CA LYS A 122 21.51 3.58 5.88
C LYS A 122 22.03 4.13 4.55
N ILE A 123 21.15 4.38 3.58
CA ILE A 123 21.52 4.79 2.22
C ILE A 123 22.08 6.22 2.19
N ARG A 124 21.52 7.14 2.99
CA ARG A 124 22.02 8.52 3.14
C ARG A 124 23.48 8.62 3.61
N LYS A 125 24.06 7.54 4.16
CA LYS A 125 25.50 7.48 4.51
C LYS A 125 26.40 7.20 3.32
N LYS A 126 25.83 6.79 2.18
CA LYS A 126 26.57 6.35 0.99
C LYS A 126 26.37 7.27 -0.21
N VAL A 127 25.19 7.87 -0.30
CA VAL A 127 24.78 8.72 -1.41
C VAL A 127 23.97 9.90 -0.88
N GLU A 128 24.02 11.02 -1.59
CA GLU A 128 23.18 12.17 -1.32
C GLU A 128 21.74 11.86 -1.76
N ILE A 129 20.77 12.09 -0.87
CA ILE A 129 19.35 11.88 -1.15
C ILE A 129 18.59 13.11 -0.66
N GLU A 130 17.95 13.80 -1.59
CA GLU A 130 16.91 14.76 -1.32
C GLU A 130 15.59 14.05 -1.03
N VAL A 131 14.86 14.51 -0.01
CA VAL A 131 13.54 13.98 0.33
C VAL A 131 12.57 15.14 0.45
N GLU A 132 11.53 15.09 -0.36
CA GLU A 132 10.41 16.02 -0.34
C GLU A 132 9.17 15.29 0.22
N GLU A 133 8.46 15.93 1.15
CA GLU A 133 7.19 15.43 1.66
C GLU A 133 6.02 16.15 0.96
N LEU A 134 5.17 15.39 0.28
CA LEU A 134 3.99 15.92 -0.41
C LEU A 134 2.75 15.80 0.49
N THR A 135 2.38 16.91 1.14
CA THR A 135 1.27 16.96 2.11
C THR A 135 -0.05 17.43 1.52
N THR A 136 -0.15 17.62 0.20
CA THR A 136 -1.40 18.08 -0.45
C THR A 136 -2.09 16.94 -1.20
N SER A 137 -3.33 16.63 -0.81
CA SER A 137 -4.20 15.66 -1.50
C SER A 137 -5.14 16.38 -2.46
N TYR A 138 -5.00 16.12 -3.77
CA TYR A 138 -5.95 16.59 -4.79
C TYR A 138 -7.15 15.64 -4.95
N ARG A 139 -7.14 14.50 -4.27
CA ARG A 139 -8.18 13.46 -4.37
C ARG A 139 -9.25 13.66 -3.32
N CYS A 140 -8.85 13.57 -2.05
CA CYS A 140 -9.76 13.39 -0.92
C CYS A 140 -10.22 14.74 -0.37
N ARG A 141 -11.48 14.84 0.04
CA ARG A 141 -11.98 15.93 0.91
C ARG A 141 -11.19 16.00 2.23
N GLN A 142 -11.16 17.18 2.85
CA GLN A 142 -10.36 17.42 4.07
C GLN A 142 -10.75 16.47 5.20
N GLU A 143 -12.03 16.16 5.38
CA GLU A 143 -12.51 15.26 6.42
C GLU A 143 -11.93 13.84 6.26
N ILE A 144 -11.71 13.39 5.02
CA ILE A 144 -11.09 12.09 4.71
C ILE A 144 -9.58 12.16 4.96
N CYS A 145 -8.92 13.27 4.61
CA CYS A 145 -7.51 13.52 4.93
C CYS A 145 -7.28 13.48 6.45
N ASP A 146 -8.07 14.24 7.20
CA ASP A 146 -8.02 14.31 8.66
C ASP A 146 -8.23 12.92 9.29
N PHE A 147 -9.15 12.13 8.75
CA PHE A 147 -9.32 10.75 9.18
C PHE A 147 -8.09 9.90 8.90
N GLY A 148 -7.52 9.99 7.70
CA GLY A 148 -6.31 9.28 7.34
C GLY A 148 -5.12 9.63 8.25
N ASP A 149 -4.97 10.92 8.57
CA ASP A 149 -3.88 11.41 9.44
C ASP A 149 -4.06 10.97 10.90
N ARG A 150 -5.30 10.85 11.40
CA ARG A 150 -5.57 10.27 12.72
C ARG A 150 -5.09 8.82 12.85
N LEU A 151 -5.08 8.05 11.76
CA LEU A 151 -4.53 6.69 11.75
C LEU A 151 -3.00 6.68 11.92
N PHE A 152 -2.34 7.81 11.62
CA PHE A 152 -0.89 7.94 11.53
C PHE A 152 -0.41 9.29 12.11
N PRO A 153 -0.58 9.55 13.42
CA PRO A 153 -0.37 10.86 14.04
C PRO A 153 1.08 11.36 14.01
N ASN A 154 2.04 10.51 13.64
CA ASN A 154 3.46 10.85 13.55
C ASN A 154 3.87 11.41 12.17
N TYR A 155 2.95 11.49 11.21
CA TYR A 155 3.19 12.08 9.89
C TYR A 155 2.64 13.50 9.81
N SER A 156 3.14 14.29 8.86
CA SER A 156 2.68 15.65 8.67
C SER A 156 1.21 15.67 8.24
N PRO A 157 0.39 16.62 8.75
CA PRO A 157 -1.01 16.73 8.35
C PRO A 157 -1.18 16.92 6.85
N THR A 158 -2.20 16.27 6.28
CA THR A 158 -2.53 16.31 4.87
C THR A 158 -3.57 17.41 4.62
N ARG A 159 -3.27 18.35 3.72
CA ARG A 159 -4.21 19.37 3.25
C ARG A 159 -4.94 18.90 2.00
N SER A 160 -6.26 19.00 1.99
CA SER A 160 -7.06 18.80 0.78
C SER A 160 -6.95 20.02 -0.14
N ALA A 161 -6.67 19.76 -1.42
CA ALA A 161 -6.93 20.67 -2.53
C ALA A 161 -8.22 20.33 -3.28
N ASN A 162 -8.92 19.24 -2.90
CA ASN A 162 -10.26 18.95 -3.39
C ASN A 162 -11.27 19.89 -2.71
N ASN A 163 -11.62 20.97 -3.43
CA ASN A 163 -12.61 21.96 -3.01
C ASN A 163 -14.01 21.69 -3.58
N ALA A 164 -14.19 20.65 -4.39
CA ALA A 164 -15.49 20.30 -4.95
C ALA A 164 -16.42 19.85 -3.80
N SER A 165 -17.66 20.34 -3.80
CA SER A 165 -18.69 19.91 -2.86
C SER A 165 -19.81 19.21 -3.60
N THR A 166 -20.34 18.16 -3.01
CA THR A 166 -21.46 17.36 -3.52
C THR A 166 -22.59 17.31 -2.49
N GLU A 167 -23.69 16.65 -2.85
CA GLU A 167 -24.80 16.36 -1.94
C GLU A 167 -24.38 15.49 -0.74
N HIS A 168 -23.25 14.79 -0.84
CA HIS A 168 -22.81 13.84 0.17
C HIS A 168 -21.28 13.76 0.25
N ASP A 169 -20.71 14.65 1.07
CA ASP A 169 -19.28 14.78 1.34
C ASP A 169 -18.97 14.44 2.80
N GLY A 170 -17.77 13.95 3.12
CA GLY A 170 -17.28 13.74 4.48
C GLY A 170 -17.45 12.32 5.00
N ILE A 171 -17.49 12.15 6.33
CA ILE A 171 -17.49 10.81 6.95
C ILE A 171 -18.79 10.53 7.69
N PHE A 172 -19.33 9.33 7.48
CA PHE A 172 -20.65 8.91 7.98
C PHE A 172 -20.63 7.57 8.72
N TRP A 173 -21.46 7.46 9.75
CA TRP A 173 -21.92 6.19 10.32
C TRP A 173 -23.23 5.78 9.66
N LEU A 174 -23.27 4.55 9.14
CA LEU A 174 -24.45 3.96 8.50
C LEU A 174 -24.90 2.73 9.28
N GLN A 175 -26.19 2.63 9.62
CA GLN A 175 -26.69 1.39 10.22
C GLN A 175 -26.73 0.28 9.17
N LEU A 176 -26.40 -0.95 9.57
CA LEU A 176 -26.42 -2.11 8.66
C LEU A 176 -27.76 -2.26 7.91
N GLN A 177 -28.89 -1.96 8.56
CA GLN A 177 -30.22 -2.03 7.95
C GLN A 177 -30.43 -1.02 6.80
N ASP A 178 -29.70 0.10 6.81
CA ASP A 178 -29.82 1.17 5.82
C ASP A 178 -28.85 0.98 4.62
N VAL A 179 -28.01 -0.06 4.64
CA VAL A 179 -27.05 -0.35 3.57
C VAL A 179 -27.70 -0.45 2.19
N PRO A 180 -28.82 -1.17 1.98
CA PRO A 180 -29.46 -1.24 0.67
C PRO A 180 -29.87 0.13 0.14
N ARG A 181 -30.48 0.97 0.98
CA ARG A 181 -30.90 2.33 0.61
C ARG A 181 -29.71 3.21 0.28
N TYR A 182 -28.65 3.15 1.08
CA TYR A 182 -27.45 3.93 0.86
C TYR A 182 -26.70 3.52 -0.43
N LEU A 183 -26.73 2.23 -0.77
CA LEU A 183 -26.17 1.72 -2.02
C LEU A 183 -26.94 2.23 -3.24
N ASP A 184 -28.27 2.24 -3.17
CA ASP A 184 -29.16 2.74 -4.23
C ASP A 184 -29.07 4.27 -4.40
N GLU A 185 -28.95 5.02 -3.30
CA GLU A 185 -28.93 6.48 -3.33
C GLU A 185 -27.57 7.04 -3.81
N PHE A 186 -26.46 6.56 -3.25
CA PHE A 186 -25.14 7.19 -3.48
C PHE A 186 -24.19 6.37 -4.34
N HIS A 187 -24.54 5.13 -4.67
CA HIS A 187 -23.71 4.20 -5.44
C HIS A 187 -22.24 4.13 -4.98
N PRO A 188 -21.96 4.06 -3.66
CA PRO A 188 -20.60 3.99 -3.15
C PRO A 188 -19.95 2.66 -3.54
N LYS A 189 -18.61 2.62 -3.59
CA LYS A 189 -17.90 1.34 -3.71
C LYS A 189 -17.91 0.60 -2.36
N PRO A 190 -18.55 -0.57 -2.22
CA PRO A 190 -18.49 -1.33 -0.98
C PRO A 190 -17.13 -2.02 -0.83
N LEU A 191 -16.53 -1.92 0.36
CA LEU A 191 -15.19 -2.37 0.67
C LEU A 191 -15.18 -3.21 1.96
N ARG A 192 -14.43 -4.31 1.96
CA ARG A 192 -14.31 -5.24 3.10
C ARG A 192 -12.87 -5.65 3.37
N TRP A 193 -12.61 -6.13 4.59
CA TRP A 193 -11.27 -6.60 4.98
C TRP A 193 -10.85 -7.91 4.29
N SER A 194 -11.78 -8.85 4.17
CA SER A 194 -11.60 -10.19 3.60
C SER A 194 -12.92 -10.72 3.06
N GLU A 195 -12.86 -11.78 2.24
CA GLU A 195 -14.06 -12.43 1.71
C GLU A 195 -15.00 -12.98 2.79
N THR A 196 -14.44 -13.30 3.95
CA THR A 196 -15.15 -13.79 5.14
C THR A 196 -15.71 -12.69 6.04
N SER A 197 -15.56 -11.41 5.66
CA SER A 197 -16.13 -10.30 6.42
C SER A 197 -17.65 -10.43 6.43
N LYS A 198 -18.21 -10.50 7.64
CA LYS A 198 -19.66 -10.53 7.86
C LYS A 198 -20.27 -9.20 7.40
N ASP A 199 -21.56 -9.23 7.08
CA ASP A 199 -22.40 -8.07 6.76
C ASP A 199 -22.05 -7.32 5.45
N ALA A 200 -20.90 -7.59 4.84
CA ALA A 200 -20.51 -7.01 3.56
C ALA A 200 -21.24 -7.69 2.37
N PRO A 201 -21.82 -6.94 1.43
CA PRO A 201 -22.38 -7.47 0.19
C PRO A 201 -21.36 -8.27 -0.62
N ALA A 202 -21.83 -9.22 -1.44
CA ALA A 202 -20.98 -10.03 -2.31
C ALA A 202 -20.15 -9.18 -3.31
N SER A 203 -20.65 -8.01 -3.71
CA SER A 203 -19.98 -7.05 -4.58
C SER A 203 -18.82 -6.28 -3.93
N SER A 204 -18.56 -6.51 -2.63
CA SER A 204 -17.54 -5.79 -1.89
C SER A 204 -16.12 -6.23 -2.25
N GLU A 205 -15.25 -5.26 -2.51
CA GLU A 205 -13.84 -5.52 -2.81
C GLU A 205 -12.95 -5.50 -1.56
N ASN A 206 -11.81 -6.18 -1.63
CA ASN A 206 -10.83 -6.17 -0.55
C ASN A 206 -10.16 -4.80 -0.41
N PHE A 207 -9.92 -4.33 0.82
CA PHE A 207 -9.17 -3.09 1.06
C PHE A 207 -7.83 -3.01 0.34
N GLY A 208 -7.09 -4.13 0.27
CA GLY A 208 -5.82 -4.17 -0.48
C GLY A 208 -6.02 -4.13 -2.00
N ALA A 209 -7.10 -4.72 -2.51
CA ALA A 209 -7.35 -4.82 -3.95
C ALA A 209 -7.66 -3.47 -4.60
N VAL A 210 -8.18 -2.51 -3.82
CA VAL A 210 -8.50 -1.16 -4.31
C VAL A 210 -7.33 -0.18 -4.25
N LYS A 211 -6.13 -0.62 -3.86
CA LYS A 211 -4.94 0.24 -3.91
C LYS A 211 -4.71 0.75 -5.34
N GLY A 212 -4.41 2.04 -5.48
CA GLY A 212 -4.32 2.70 -6.79
C GLY A 212 -5.65 3.11 -7.43
N ALA A 213 -6.79 2.55 -6.99
CA ALA A 213 -8.11 2.95 -7.48
C ALA A 213 -8.55 4.31 -6.89
N THR A 214 -9.63 4.88 -7.42
CA THR A 214 -10.27 6.09 -6.90
C THR A 214 -11.76 6.01 -7.19
N PHE A 215 -12.59 6.36 -6.19
CA PHE A 215 -14.04 6.38 -6.28
C PHE A 215 -14.56 7.70 -5.72
N ASP A 216 -15.74 8.15 -6.13
CA ASP A 216 -16.34 9.32 -5.49
C ASP A 216 -16.71 9.04 -4.04
N ARG A 217 -17.26 7.85 -3.76
CA ARG A 217 -17.74 7.45 -2.44
C ARG A 217 -17.37 6.01 -2.16
N VAL A 218 -17.04 5.71 -0.91
CA VAL A 218 -16.78 4.34 -0.45
C VAL A 218 -17.62 3.99 0.77
N LEU A 219 -18.05 2.73 0.83
CA LEU A 219 -18.76 2.15 1.95
C LEU A 219 -17.89 1.06 2.58
N ILE A 220 -17.38 1.32 3.78
CA ILE A 220 -16.46 0.44 4.50
C ILE A 220 -17.24 -0.43 5.47
N PHE A 221 -16.98 -1.74 5.41
CA PHE A 221 -17.41 -2.73 6.41
C PHE A 221 -16.23 -3.01 7.35
N PRO A 222 -16.12 -2.31 8.49
CA PRO A 222 -14.97 -2.40 9.39
C PRO A 222 -14.96 -3.72 10.17
N THR A 223 -13.77 -4.19 10.52
CA THR A 223 -13.61 -5.32 11.45
C THR A 223 -13.90 -4.90 12.90
N ALA A 224 -14.09 -5.86 13.81
CA ALA A 224 -14.26 -5.58 15.24
C ALA A 224 -13.09 -4.77 15.84
N LEU A 225 -11.85 -5.05 15.42
CA LEU A 225 -10.67 -4.30 15.88
C LEU A 225 -10.65 -2.86 15.34
N MET A 226 -11.10 -2.66 14.10
CA MET A 226 -11.25 -1.31 13.54
C MET A 226 -12.34 -0.54 14.29
N LEU A 227 -13.46 -1.18 14.63
CA LEU A 227 -14.53 -0.56 15.41
C LEU A 227 -14.07 -0.16 16.81
N ASP A 228 -13.30 -1.02 17.49
CA ASP A 228 -12.73 -0.72 18.81
C ASP A 228 -11.83 0.53 18.73
N TYR A 229 -10.95 0.59 17.73
CA TYR A 229 -10.12 1.77 17.46
C TYR A 229 -10.95 3.01 17.16
N LEU A 230 -11.92 2.93 16.24
CA LEU A 230 -12.75 4.09 15.87
C LEU A 230 -13.57 4.61 17.07
N GLY A 231 -13.81 3.78 18.09
CA GLY A 231 -14.49 4.16 19.31
C GLY A 231 -13.59 4.68 20.44
N THR A 232 -12.33 4.28 20.48
CA THR A 232 -11.41 4.56 21.61
C THR A 232 -10.20 5.41 21.22
N SER A 233 -9.90 5.51 19.93
CA SER A 233 -8.62 6.00 19.39
C SER A 233 -7.38 5.25 19.93
N ASP A 234 -7.57 4.04 20.45
CA ASP A 234 -6.48 3.23 21.02
C ASP A 234 -5.75 2.43 19.92
N HIS A 235 -4.51 2.84 19.63
CA HIS A 235 -3.63 2.17 18.67
C HIS A 235 -3.05 0.84 19.18
N SER A 236 -3.17 0.52 20.48
CA SER A 236 -2.46 -0.63 21.11
C SER A 236 -2.84 -1.98 20.51
N LYS A 237 -4.07 -2.11 19.99
CA LYS A 237 -4.62 -3.38 19.47
C LYS A 237 -4.56 -3.51 17.95
N LEU A 238 -4.26 -2.43 17.23
CA LEU A 238 -4.20 -2.45 15.77
C LEU A 238 -2.79 -2.72 15.28
N LYS A 239 -2.63 -3.83 14.55
CA LYS A 239 -1.38 -4.13 13.85
C LYS A 239 -1.15 -3.08 12.75
N PRO A 240 0.11 -2.71 12.42
CA PRO A 240 0.42 -1.74 11.38
C PRO A 240 -0.28 -2.00 10.04
N GLY A 241 -0.26 -3.25 9.55
CA GLY A 241 -0.94 -3.60 8.30
C GLY A 241 -2.46 -3.44 8.32
N THR A 242 -3.09 -3.47 9.51
CA THR A 242 -4.53 -3.19 9.65
C THR A 242 -4.81 -1.69 9.49
N LEU A 243 -3.96 -0.83 10.07
CA LEU A 243 -4.04 0.62 9.88
C LEU A 243 -3.84 0.99 8.41
N SER A 244 -2.80 0.44 7.76
CA SER A 244 -2.52 0.75 6.36
C SER A 244 -3.66 0.36 5.42
N LYS A 245 -4.28 -0.80 5.65
CA LYS A 245 -5.45 -1.22 4.85
C LYS A 245 -6.68 -0.35 5.09
N LEU A 246 -6.94 0.06 6.32
CA LEU A 246 -8.05 0.99 6.62
C LEU A 246 -7.81 2.36 5.98
N TYR A 247 -6.56 2.86 6.05
CA TYR A 247 -6.14 4.09 5.39
C TYR A 247 -6.31 4.00 3.88
N VAL A 248 -5.84 2.92 3.24
CA VAL A 248 -6.04 2.70 1.81
C VAL A 248 -7.52 2.73 1.47
N ALA A 249 -8.35 1.96 2.17
CA ALA A 249 -9.80 1.89 1.92
C ALA A 249 -10.49 3.26 2.00
N ALA A 250 -10.24 4.04 3.06
CA ALA A 250 -10.84 5.35 3.25
C ALA A 250 -10.34 6.38 2.21
N THR A 251 -9.03 6.39 1.92
CA THR A 251 -8.42 7.36 0.99
C THR A 251 -8.64 7.03 -0.48
N ARG A 252 -9.39 5.96 -0.81
CA ARG A 252 -9.88 5.76 -2.18
C ARG A 252 -11.08 6.66 -2.50
N ALA A 253 -11.78 7.18 -1.50
CA ALA A 253 -12.88 8.10 -1.70
C ALA A 253 -12.40 9.53 -2.00
N ARG A 254 -13.04 10.16 -2.98
CA ARG A 254 -12.88 11.59 -3.26
C ARG A 254 -13.74 12.42 -2.33
N GLN A 255 -15.01 12.06 -2.20
CA GLN A 255 -16.05 12.88 -1.55
C GLN A 255 -16.45 12.36 -0.17
N SER A 256 -16.85 11.09 -0.06
CA SER A 256 -17.32 10.56 1.22
C SER A 256 -16.93 9.12 1.54
N VAL A 257 -16.88 8.86 2.84
CA VAL A 257 -16.67 7.53 3.43
C VAL A 257 -17.83 7.25 4.38
N ALA A 258 -18.53 6.15 4.17
CA ALA A 258 -19.49 5.64 5.15
C ALA A 258 -18.97 4.35 5.80
N PHE A 259 -19.18 4.21 7.11
CA PHE A 259 -18.89 2.99 7.86
C PHE A 259 -20.20 2.27 8.21
N ALA A 260 -20.40 1.09 7.65
CA ALA A 260 -21.56 0.24 7.92
C ALA A 260 -21.40 -0.51 9.25
N VAL A 261 -22.20 -0.17 10.25
CA VAL A 261 -22.04 -0.70 11.62
C VAL A 261 -23.37 -0.95 12.31
N ALA A 262 -23.39 -1.82 13.32
CA ALA A 262 -24.54 -1.97 14.20
C ALA A 262 -24.77 -0.69 15.03
N LYS A 263 -26.03 -0.36 15.34
CA LYS A 263 -26.43 0.85 16.09
C LYS A 263 -25.62 1.08 17.39
N LYS A 264 -25.29 0.00 18.11
CA LYS A 264 -24.48 0.04 19.34
C LYS A 264 -23.07 0.62 19.15
N ASN A 265 -22.56 0.63 17.93
CA ASN A 265 -21.20 1.09 17.58
C ASN A 265 -21.18 2.56 17.14
N PHE A 266 -22.31 3.26 17.11
CA PHE A 266 -22.34 4.67 16.73
C PHE A 266 -21.59 5.54 17.76
N ARG A 267 -20.67 6.39 17.28
CA ARG A 267 -19.85 7.29 18.11
C ARG A 267 -19.79 8.68 17.48
N THR A 268 -20.23 9.72 18.18
CA THR A 268 -20.48 11.06 17.61
C THR A 268 -19.21 11.84 17.25
N ALA A 269 -18.04 11.47 17.78
CA ALA A 269 -16.81 12.28 17.63
C ALA A 269 -16.10 12.12 16.26
N LEU A 270 -16.37 11.05 15.51
CA LEU A 270 -15.57 10.70 14.32
C LEU A 270 -16.32 10.82 12.99
N ALA A 271 -17.65 10.67 13.01
CA ALA A 271 -18.46 10.72 11.80
C ALA A 271 -19.90 11.14 12.11
N ARG A 272 -20.56 11.76 11.14
CA ARG A 272 -21.98 12.12 11.24
C ARG A 272 -22.84 10.87 11.07
N ARG A 273 -23.99 10.79 11.74
CA ARG A 273 -24.93 9.69 11.48
C ARG A 273 -25.67 9.95 10.18
N TRP A 274 -25.71 8.95 9.30
CA TRP A 274 -26.65 8.96 8.18
C TRP A 274 -28.06 8.72 8.73
N PRO A 275 -29.10 9.45 8.24
CA PRO A 275 -30.46 9.26 8.72
C PRO A 275 -30.89 7.80 8.52
N SER A 276 -31.44 7.20 9.56
CA SER A 276 -32.09 5.89 9.46
C SER A 276 -33.58 6.09 9.22
N MET A 277 -34.23 5.16 8.52
CA MET A 277 -35.69 5.10 8.58
C MET A 277 -36.09 4.66 10.00
N GLU A 278 -37.11 5.30 10.56
CA GLU A 278 -37.72 4.95 11.85
C GLU A 278 -38.26 3.51 11.85
#